data_AF-A0A411DRT1-F1
#
_entry.id   AF-A0A411DRT1-F1
#
_cell.length_a   1.000
_cell.length_b   1.000
_cell.length_c   1.000
_cell.angle_alpha   90.00
_cell.angle_beta   90.00
_cell.angle_gamma   90.00
#
_symmetry.space_group_name_H-M   'P 1'
#
loop_
_entity.id
_entity.type
_entity.pdbx_description
1 polymer ?
#
loop_
_entity_poly.entity_id
_entity_poly.type
_entity_poly.pdbx_seq_one_letter_code
_entity_poly.pdbx_strand_id
1 'polypeptide(L)'
;MNITIEKLLNELTSYGEHPLKVIILKQAEKSLGINKMISLITKLMQWHKKVMLWSKKSIDNPNEQVYNKDYYQPISAVIEDYKGLFENCPELSELYELKNDKIYLNSFLTGQEKQEVLNYVDENYKIVRHSYGRKS
;
A
#
# COMPACT_ATOMS: atom_id res chain seq x y z
N MET A 1 -15.20 2.61 -9.47
CA MET A 1 -13.73 2.72 -9.60
C MET A 1 -13.27 2.78 -11.06
N ASN A 2 -12.27 3.63 -11.38
CA ASN A 2 -11.65 3.76 -12.71
C ASN A 2 -10.90 2.46 -13.10
N ILE A 3 -11.01 2.00 -14.35
CA ILE A 3 -10.37 0.78 -14.87
C ILE A 3 -8.84 0.79 -14.68
N THR A 4 -8.21 1.96 -14.84
CA THR A 4 -6.76 2.11 -14.63
C THR A 4 -6.39 1.91 -13.16
N ILE A 5 -7.16 2.51 -12.25
CA ILE A 5 -6.99 2.36 -10.80
C ILE A 5 -7.20 0.91 -10.39
N GLU A 6 -8.24 0.24 -10.91
CA GLU A 6 -8.52 -1.15 -10.61
C GLU A 6 -7.38 -2.08 -11.04
N LYS A 7 -6.84 -1.90 -12.25
CA LYS A 7 -5.69 -2.67 -12.73
C LYS A 7 -4.45 -2.45 -11.87
N LEU A 8 -4.18 -1.19 -11.50
CA LEU A 8 -3.06 -0.83 -10.65
C LEU A 8 -3.20 -1.45 -9.25
N LEU A 9 -4.39 -1.40 -8.65
CA LEU A 9 -4.66 -2.05 -7.37
C LEU A 9 -4.49 -3.57 -7.45
N ASN A 10 -5.02 -4.22 -8.48
CA ASN A 10 -4.82 -5.65 -8.70
C ASN A 10 -3.33 -6.01 -8.73
N GLU A 11 -2.51 -5.25 -9.47
CA GLU A 11 -1.06 -5.47 -9.53
C GLU A 11 -0.40 -5.22 -8.17
N LEU A 12 -0.75 -4.15 -7.46
CA LEU A 12 -0.19 -3.82 -6.14
C LEU A 12 -0.55 -4.87 -5.08
N THR A 13 -1.80 -5.37 -5.06
CA THR A 13 -2.25 -6.36 -4.07
C THR A 13 -1.74 -7.76 -4.34
N SER A 14 -1.44 -8.09 -5.61
CA SER A 14 -0.86 -9.39 -6.00
C SER A 14 0.67 -9.34 -6.15
N TYR A 15 1.30 -8.19 -5.90
CA TYR A 15 2.73 -8.03 -6.09
C TYR A 15 3.53 -8.93 -5.12
N GLY A 16 4.22 -9.91 -5.68
CA GLY A 16 4.97 -10.95 -4.98
C GLY A 16 4.32 -12.34 -5.06
N GLU A 17 3.09 -12.45 -5.56
CA GLU A 17 2.44 -13.74 -5.83
C GLU A 17 2.84 -14.27 -7.22
N HIS A 18 3.21 -15.55 -7.30
CA HIS A 18 3.58 -16.18 -8.56
C HIS A 18 2.41 -16.93 -9.21
N PRO A 19 2.23 -16.83 -10.54
CA PRO A 19 3.02 -16.04 -11.49
C PRO A 19 2.68 -14.54 -11.43
N LEU A 20 3.71 -13.72 -11.21
CA LEU A 20 3.67 -12.27 -11.23
C LEU A 20 3.22 -11.77 -12.62
N LYS A 21 1.97 -11.31 -12.75
CA LYS A 21 1.51 -10.55 -13.92
C LYS A 21 1.73 -9.07 -13.66
N VAL A 22 2.98 -8.64 -13.77
CA VAL A 22 3.36 -7.23 -13.59
C VAL A 22 3.46 -6.57 -14.95
N ILE A 23 2.50 -5.71 -15.29
CA ILE A 23 2.50 -4.93 -16.54
C ILE A 23 2.85 -3.48 -16.21
N ILE A 24 2.15 -2.88 -15.25
CA ILE A 24 2.32 -1.47 -14.87
C ILE A 24 3.60 -1.28 -14.06
N LEU A 25 3.85 -2.11 -13.04
CA LEU A 25 5.01 -1.90 -12.13
C LEU A 25 6.34 -2.39 -12.72
N LYS A 26 6.34 -2.90 -13.96
CA LYS A 26 7.49 -3.60 -14.57
C LYS A 26 8.69 -2.68 -14.80
N GLN A 27 8.44 -1.42 -15.11
CA GLN A 27 9.50 -0.44 -15.32
C GLN A 27 10.19 -0.09 -13.99
N ALA A 28 9.41 0.18 -12.94
CA ALA A 28 9.93 0.40 -11.60
C ALA A 28 10.70 -0.82 -11.06
N GLU A 29 10.22 -2.04 -11.34
CA GLU A 29 10.94 -3.27 -10.98
C GLU A 29 12.31 -3.39 -11.63
N LYS A 30 12.43 -3.08 -12.93
CA LYS A 30 13.73 -3.09 -13.62
C LYS A 30 14.70 -2.06 -13.05
N SER A 31 14.21 -0.91 -12.60
CA SER A 31 15.04 0.18 -12.08
C SER A 31 15.45 -0.02 -10.61
N LEU A 32 14.51 -0.41 -9.75
CA LEU A 32 14.73 -0.52 -8.30
C LEU A 32 15.14 -1.93 -7.86
N GLY A 33 14.84 -2.94 -8.67
CA GLY A 33 15.03 -4.35 -8.34
C GLY A 33 13.85 -4.94 -7.56
N ILE A 34 13.59 -6.22 -7.83
CA ILE A 34 12.44 -6.97 -7.31
C ILE A 34 12.32 -6.95 -5.77
N ASN A 35 13.43 -7.10 -5.04
CA ASN A 35 13.42 -7.14 -3.57
C ASN A 35 12.99 -5.79 -2.97
N LYS A 36 13.47 -4.68 -3.55
CA LYS A 36 13.08 -3.34 -3.11
C LYS A 36 11.60 -3.10 -3.40
N MET A 37 11.15 -3.42 -4.61
CA MET A 37 9.74 -3.29 -5.00
C MET A 37 8.82 -4.05 -4.06
N ILE A 38 9.11 -5.32 -3.77
CA ILE A 38 8.33 -6.13 -2.84
C ILE A 38 8.25 -5.44 -1.48
N SER A 39 9.36 -4.91 -0.95
CA SER A 39 9.37 -4.21 0.33
C SER A 39 8.52 -2.92 0.32
N LEU A 40 8.66 -2.10 -0.72
CA LEU A 40 7.94 -0.83 -0.86
C LEU A 40 6.43 -1.05 -1.00
N ILE A 41 6.04 -1.98 -1.87
CA ILE A 41 4.62 -2.28 -2.12
C ILE A 41 4.00 -2.95 -0.91
N THR A 42 4.71 -3.87 -0.25
CA THR A 42 4.24 -4.50 1.00
C THR A 42 3.93 -3.45 2.06
N LYS A 43 4.85 -2.49 2.30
CA LYS A 43 4.64 -1.42 3.29
C LYS A 43 3.47 -0.51 2.91
N LEU A 44 3.34 -0.18 1.62
CA LEU A 44 2.26 0.66 1.11
C LEU A 44 0.90 -0.02 1.26
N MET A 45 0.80 -1.30 0.90
CA MET A 45 -0.43 -2.08 1.07
C MET A 45 -0.77 -2.33 2.54
N GLN A 46 0.22 -2.57 3.40
CA GLN A 46 0.00 -2.71 4.84
C GLN A 46 -0.56 -1.44 5.47
N TRP A 47 -0.15 -0.26 5.01
CA TRP A 47 -0.71 1.00 5.50
C TRP A 47 -2.23 1.09 5.26
N HIS A 48 -2.72 0.57 4.14
CA HIS A 48 -4.15 0.54 3.83
C HIS A 48 -4.96 -0.48 4.65
N LYS A 49 -4.32 -1.41 5.37
CA LYS A 49 -5.04 -2.40 6.17
C LYS A 49 -5.67 -1.74 7.38
N LYS A 50 -6.86 -2.22 7.75
CA LYS A 50 -7.47 -1.81 9.01
C LYS A 50 -6.60 -2.27 10.18
N VAL A 51 -6.47 -1.41 11.18
CA VAL A 51 -5.76 -1.69 12.42
C VAL A 51 -6.73 -1.67 13.59
N MET A 52 -6.48 -2.53 14.56
CA MET A 52 -7.20 -2.52 15.84
C MET A 52 -6.62 -1.40 16.70
N LEU A 53 -7.46 -0.42 17.06
CA LEU A 53 -7.06 0.65 17.97
C LEU A 53 -7.01 0.11 19.40
N TRP A 54 -5.82 -0.13 19.93
CA TRP A 54 -5.63 -0.33 21.37
C TRP A 54 -5.58 1.04 22.06
N SER A 55 -6.75 1.66 22.25
CA SER A 55 -6.88 2.96 22.93
C SER A 55 -7.86 2.87 24.10
N LYS A 56 -7.91 3.86 25.00
CA LYS A 56 -8.86 3.86 26.13
C LYS A 56 -10.34 3.76 25.70
N LYS A 57 -10.68 4.14 24.45
CA LYS A 57 -12.00 3.97 23.80
C LYS A 57 -12.32 2.51 23.40
N SER A 58 -11.30 1.65 23.24
CA SER A 58 -11.50 0.23 22.91
C SER A 58 -12.11 -0.59 24.04
N ILE A 59 -12.28 0.00 25.23
CA ILE A 59 -13.03 -0.60 26.34
C ILE A 59 -14.53 -0.65 26.00
N ASP A 60 -15.06 0.35 25.31
CA ASP A 60 -16.48 0.42 24.95
C ASP A 60 -16.80 -0.35 23.65
N ASN A 61 -15.81 -0.51 22.76
CA ASN A 61 -15.98 -1.25 21.51
C ASN A 61 -14.68 -2.01 21.13
N PRO A 62 -14.43 -3.18 21.74
CA PRO A 62 -13.15 -3.90 21.64
C PRO A 62 -12.80 -4.44 20.26
N ASN A 63 -13.69 -4.31 19.27
CA ASN A 63 -13.51 -4.79 17.90
C ASN A 63 -13.54 -3.68 16.85
N GLU A 64 -13.51 -2.40 17.24
CA GLU A 64 -13.50 -1.30 16.28
C GLU A 64 -12.18 -1.30 15.49
N GLN A 65 -12.30 -1.59 14.20
CA GLN A 65 -11.22 -1.58 13.23
C GLN A 65 -11.32 -0.30 12.40
N VAL A 66 -10.24 0.47 12.38
CA VAL A 66 -10.17 1.72 11.61
C VAL A 66 -8.99 1.67 10.65
N TYR A 67 -9.08 2.46 9.58
CA TYR A 67 -7.92 2.70 8.72
C TYR A 67 -6.85 3.51 9.46
N ASN A 68 -5.59 3.34 9.06
CA ASN A 68 -4.49 4.16 9.56
C ASN A 68 -4.69 5.64 9.20
N LYS A 69 -3.74 6.48 9.64
CA LYS A 69 -3.67 7.91 9.26
C LYS A 69 -3.90 8.09 7.75
N ASP A 70 -4.48 9.24 7.38
CA ASP A 70 -4.74 9.65 5.99
C ASP A 70 -3.50 9.71 5.08
N TYR A 71 -2.31 9.56 5.67
CA TYR A 71 -1.04 9.47 4.96
C TYR A 71 -0.15 8.37 5.52
N TYR A 72 0.67 7.82 4.62
CA TYR A 72 1.83 7.02 4.96
C TYR A 72 3.07 7.92 5.03
N GLN A 73 3.86 7.78 6.10
CA GLN A 73 5.14 8.46 6.21
C GLN A 73 6.25 7.41 6.20
N PRO A 74 6.94 7.22 5.06
CA PRO A 74 8.14 6.41 5.01
C PRO A 74 9.20 6.94 5.98
N ILE A 75 10.03 6.06 6.51
CA ILE A 75 11.26 6.49 7.20
C ILE A 75 12.20 7.15 6.19
N SER A 76 12.99 8.13 6.62
CA SER A 76 13.85 8.93 5.73
C SER A 76 14.78 8.09 4.86
N ALA A 77 15.25 6.93 5.33
CA ALA A 77 16.11 6.04 4.55
C ALA A 77 15.41 5.38 3.33
N VAL A 78 14.07 5.37 3.31
CA VAL A 78 13.25 4.69 2.29
C VAL A 78 12.50 5.70 1.42
N ILE A 79 12.56 7.00 1.75
CA ILE A 79 11.83 8.03 0.98
C ILE A 79 12.37 8.17 -0.45
N GLU A 80 13.68 8.06 -0.63
CA GLU A 80 14.32 8.13 -1.95
C GLU A 80 13.93 6.92 -2.81
N ASP A 81 13.77 5.74 -2.20
CA ASP A 81 13.27 4.56 -2.90
C ASP A 81 11.79 4.76 -3.33
N TYR A 82 10.97 5.43 -2.52
CA TYR A 82 9.61 5.82 -2.92
C TYR A 82 9.62 6.89 -4.02
N LYS A 83 10.49 7.90 -3.97
CA LYS A 83 10.63 8.87 -5.08
C LYS A 83 10.95 8.16 -6.38
N GLY A 84 11.94 7.27 -6.36
CA GLY A 84 12.29 6.44 -7.52
C GLY A 84 11.14 5.56 -8.00
N LEU A 85 10.30 5.04 -7.09
CA LEU A 85 9.11 4.27 -7.46
C LEU A 85 8.10 5.12 -8.24
N PHE A 86 7.80 6.33 -7.77
CA PHE A 86 6.87 7.24 -8.43
C PHE A 86 7.42 7.79 -9.75
N GLU A 87 8.72 8.04 -9.83
CA GLU A 87 9.39 8.46 -11.07
C GLU A 87 9.35 7.37 -12.16
N ASN A 88 9.49 6.10 -11.77
CA ASN A 88 9.49 4.97 -12.70
C ASN A 88 8.10 4.35 -12.94
N CYS A 89 7.08 4.81 -12.23
CA CYS A 89 5.70 4.35 -12.36
C CYS A 89 4.75 5.54 -12.19
N PRO A 90 4.63 6.40 -13.22
CA PRO A 90 3.77 7.58 -13.18
C PRO A 90 2.30 7.22 -12.96
N GLU A 91 1.87 6.01 -13.29
CA GLU A 91 0.52 5.51 -13.04
C GLU A 91 0.18 5.48 -11.54
N LEU A 92 1.17 5.36 -10.65
CA LEU A 92 0.95 5.48 -9.21
C LEU A 92 0.40 6.85 -8.83
N SER A 93 0.66 7.88 -9.64
CA SER A 93 0.11 9.21 -9.40
C SER A 93 -1.41 9.23 -9.46
N GLU A 94 -2.08 8.31 -10.18
CA GLU A 94 -3.56 8.21 -10.19
C GLU A 94 -4.13 7.83 -8.82
N LEU A 95 -3.37 7.07 -8.03
CA LEU A 95 -3.78 6.60 -6.70
C LEU A 95 -3.20 7.43 -5.57
N TYR A 96 -1.97 7.88 -5.75
CA TYR A 96 -1.16 8.42 -4.67
C TYR A 96 -0.54 9.76 -5.02
N GLU A 97 -0.26 10.52 -3.99
CA GLU A 97 0.46 11.77 -4.11
C GLU A 97 1.57 11.84 -3.05
N LEU A 98 2.80 12.12 -3.50
CA LEU A 98 3.94 12.31 -2.62
C LEU A 98 4.11 13.80 -2.32
N LYS A 99 3.87 14.21 -1.07
CA LYS A 99 3.98 15.59 -0.59
C LYS A 99 4.73 15.63 0.74
N ASN A 100 5.78 16.44 0.83
CA ASN A 100 6.55 16.63 2.07
C ASN A 100 6.98 15.30 2.72
N ASP A 101 7.56 14.42 1.92
CA ASP A 101 7.99 13.07 2.32
C ASP A 101 6.88 12.18 2.92
N LYS A 102 5.62 12.46 2.57
CA LYS A 102 4.44 11.69 2.96
C LYS A 102 3.65 11.30 1.71
N ILE A 103 3.11 10.09 1.74
CA ILE A 103 2.29 9.54 0.67
C ILE A 103 0.83 9.63 1.11
N TYR A 104 0.03 10.31 0.30
CA TYR A 104 -1.41 10.47 0.49
C TYR A 104 -2.15 9.70 -0.61
N LEU A 105 -3.42 9.36 -0.39
CA LEU A 105 -4.31 9.07 -1.51
C LEU A 105 -4.52 10.37 -2.30
N ASN A 106 -4.47 10.28 -3.63
CA ASN A 106 -4.51 11.45 -4.49
C ASN A 106 -5.73 12.34 -4.17
N SER A 107 -5.52 13.66 -4.11
CA SER A 107 -6.58 14.65 -3.89
C SER A 107 -7.68 14.67 -4.97
N PHE A 108 -7.40 14.17 -6.18
CA PHE A 108 -8.38 14.02 -7.25
C PHE A 108 -9.43 12.95 -6.94
N LEU A 109 -9.11 11.98 -6.07
CA LEU A 109 -10.08 10.96 -5.64
C LEU A 109 -11.09 11.57 -4.67
N THR A 110 -12.36 11.30 -4.93
CA THR A 110 -13.45 11.62 -4.01
C THR A 110 -13.32 10.83 -2.71
N GLY A 111 -14.02 11.26 -1.65
CA GLY A 111 -14.05 10.52 -0.39
C GLY A 111 -14.55 9.08 -0.55
N GLN A 112 -15.52 8.87 -1.45
CA GLN A 112 -16.02 7.53 -1.78
C GLN A 112 -14.97 6.68 -2.48
N GLU A 113 -14.27 7.22 -3.49
CA GLU A 113 -13.21 6.47 -4.19
C GLU A 113 -12.05 6.11 -3.27
N LYS A 114 -11.66 7.03 -2.38
CA LYS A 114 -10.65 6.74 -1.34
C LYS A 114 -11.10 5.57 -0.46
N GLN A 115 -12.37 5.54 -0.07
CA GLN A 115 -12.92 4.45 0.71
C GLN A 115 -12.97 3.13 -0.08
N GLU A 116 -13.32 3.17 -1.37
CA GLU A 116 -13.29 2.00 -2.26
C GLU A 116 -11.88 1.42 -2.36
N VAL A 117 -10.85 2.26 -2.55
CA VAL A 117 -9.43 1.84 -2.58
C VAL A 117 -9.03 1.15 -1.27
N LEU A 118 -9.36 1.76 -0.13
CA LEU A 118 -9.04 1.23 1.19
C LEU A 118 -9.75 -0.11 1.47
N ASN A 119 -11.03 -0.23 1.11
CA ASN A 119 -11.79 -1.48 1.23
C ASN A 119 -11.19 -2.56 0.33
N TYR A 120 -10.89 -2.21 -0.92
CA TYR A 120 -10.34 -3.15 -1.90
C TYR A 120 -9.02 -3.76 -1.41
N VAL A 121 -8.08 -2.93 -0.95
CA VAL A 121 -6.80 -3.43 -0.45
C VAL A 121 -7.00 -4.23 0.84
N ASP A 122 -7.91 -3.81 1.72
CA ASP A 122 -8.20 -4.57 2.94
C ASP A 122 -8.74 -5.98 2.65
N GLU A 123 -9.60 -6.12 1.65
CA GLU A 123 -10.21 -7.40 1.28
C GLU A 123 -9.26 -8.30 0.46
N ASN A 124 -8.44 -7.71 -0.41
CA ASN A 124 -7.67 -8.47 -1.41
C ASN A 124 -6.19 -8.65 -1.02
N TYR A 125 -5.60 -7.76 -0.23
CA TYR A 125 -4.19 -7.90 0.17
C TYR A 125 -4.03 -8.80 1.39
N LYS A 126 -3.39 -9.96 1.18
CA LYS A 126 -3.09 -10.92 2.24
C LYS A 126 -1.70 -10.64 2.81
N ILE A 127 -1.65 -10.30 4.11
CA ILE A 127 -0.38 -10.20 4.82
C ILE A 127 0.15 -11.62 5.07
N VAL A 128 1.15 -12.03 4.28
CA VAL A 128 1.89 -13.26 4.55
C VAL A 128 2.83 -13.00 5.73
N ARG A 129 2.39 -13.36 6.94
CA ARG A 129 3.27 -13.40 8.10
C ARG A 129 4.16 -14.63 7.98
N HIS A 130 5.44 -14.47 7.66
CA HIS A 130 6.41 -15.51 7.94
C HIS A 130 6.50 -15.66 9.45
N SER A 131 5.83 -16.68 10.00
CA SER A 131 6.09 -17.12 11.36
C SER A 131 7.52 -17.65 11.38
N TYR A 132 8.45 -16.84 11.87
CA TYR A 132 9.72 -17.36 12.35
C TYR A 132 9.39 -18.22 13.56
N GLY A 133 9.17 -19.51 13.32
CA GLY A 133 9.01 -20.50 14.37
C GLY A 133 10.23 -20.37 15.28
N ARG A 134 10.00 -19.92 16.53
CA ARG A 134 10.94 -20.21 17.62
C ARG A 134 11.05 -21.73 17.65
N LYS A 135 12.15 -22.26 17.12
CA LYS A 135 12.58 -23.60 17.50
C LYS A 135 12.84 -23.54 19.00
N SER A 136 11.91 -24.14 19.76
CA SER A 136 12.15 -24.52 21.14
C SER A 136 13.14 -25.66 21.19
#